data_AF-A0A6G8QE78-F1
#
_entry.id   AF-A0A6G8QE78-F1
#
_cell.length_a   1.000
_cell.length_b   1.000
_cell.length_c   1.000
_cell.angle_alpha   90.00
_cell.angle_beta   90.00
_cell.angle_gamma   90.00
#
_symmetry.space_group_name_H-M   'P 1'
#
loop_
_entity.id
_entity.type
_entity.pdbx_description
1 polymer ?
#
loop_
_entity_poly.entity_id
_entity_poly.type
_entity_poly.pdbx_seq_one_letter_code
_entity_poly.pdbx_strand_id
1 'polypeptide(L)'
;MSIVGGRGSSDSPPGGTPRRALAWRLGEGPRLGSGPLAALDTLARSGLPVLEGVVLSREAHEVYLRETGLALALRSCDPAGELQGQARLLRQAYAPAPVGRVIHELITETLIGLEAFSVRVLSEDGAWQDLRAIPEVRDAVREAWLHPAGLKRQVRAAAAGPPPTWPVLMQREARPDHVGWTLAGGERPGALYDVRPARDDSPPGRGLEDLTVEAGAALEGPARLRWGLEGGKWYVLGVEPG
;
A
#
# COMPACT_ATOMS: atom_id res chain seq x y z
N MET A 1 -51.60 2.49 -31.00
CA MET A 1 -50.14 2.27 -30.91
C MET A 1 -49.73 2.60 -29.48
N SER A 2 -49.53 1.58 -28.65
CA SER A 2 -49.17 1.72 -27.23
C SER A 2 -47.69 1.40 -27.06
N ILE A 3 -46.92 2.36 -26.54
CA ILE A 3 -45.51 2.17 -26.20
C ILE A 3 -45.45 1.62 -24.77
N VAL A 4 -45.03 0.37 -24.64
CA VAL A 4 -44.76 -0.27 -23.35
C VAL A 4 -43.42 0.26 -22.84
N GLY A 5 -43.48 1.09 -21.79
CA GLY A 5 -42.32 1.53 -21.04
C GLY A 5 -41.76 0.40 -20.19
N GLY A 6 -40.69 -0.23 -20.65
CA GLY A 6 -39.88 -1.14 -19.86
C GLY A 6 -39.16 -0.38 -18.75
N ARG A 7 -39.58 -0.60 -17.51
CA ARG A 7 -38.78 -0.25 -16.33
C ARG A 7 -37.56 -1.16 -16.30
N GLY A 8 -36.39 -0.59 -16.55
CA GLY A 8 -35.11 -1.23 -16.26
C GLY A 8 -34.97 -1.41 -14.76
N SER A 9 -35.26 -2.62 -14.28
CA SER A 9 -34.95 -3.06 -12.93
C SER A 9 -33.45 -2.97 -12.70
N SER A 10 -33.08 -2.15 -11.72
CA SER A 10 -31.74 -2.11 -11.12
C SER A 10 -31.52 -3.40 -10.33
N ASP A 11 -30.96 -4.43 -10.99
CA ASP A 11 -30.37 -5.59 -10.34
C ASP A 11 -29.03 -5.18 -9.73
N SER A 12 -29.08 -4.66 -8.50
CA SER A 12 -27.91 -4.68 -7.62
C SER A 12 -28.01 -5.96 -6.78
N PRO A 13 -27.05 -6.90 -6.87
CA PRO A 13 -27.07 -8.10 -6.04
C PRO A 13 -26.94 -7.72 -4.56
N PRO A 14 -27.74 -8.34 -3.66
CA PRO A 14 -27.68 -8.06 -2.24
C PRO A 14 -26.38 -8.63 -1.65
N GLY A 15 -25.54 -7.75 -1.08
CA GLY A 15 -24.39 -8.15 -0.25
C GLY A 15 -22.99 -7.89 -0.82
N GLY A 16 -22.85 -7.20 -1.95
CA GLY A 16 -21.53 -6.81 -2.47
C GLY A 16 -20.90 -5.68 -1.66
N THR A 17 -19.68 -5.87 -1.14
CA THR A 17 -18.89 -4.79 -0.55
C THR A 17 -18.68 -3.70 -1.62
N PRO A 18 -19.01 -2.43 -1.36
CA PRO A 18 -18.85 -1.38 -2.35
C PRO A 18 -17.37 -1.27 -2.77
N ARG A 19 -17.10 -1.15 -4.07
CA ARG A 19 -15.75 -1.16 -4.66
C ARG A 19 -14.81 -0.11 -4.01
N ARG A 20 -15.36 1.05 -3.61
CA ARG A 20 -14.62 2.11 -2.89
C ARG A 20 -14.15 1.72 -1.49
N ALA A 21 -14.75 0.72 -0.86
CA ALA A 21 -14.28 0.17 0.41
C ALA A 21 -13.11 -0.80 0.23
N LEU A 22 -12.86 -1.28 -1.00
CA LEU A 22 -11.79 -2.24 -1.30
C LEU A 22 -10.49 -1.55 -1.72
N ALA A 23 -10.57 -0.34 -2.29
CA ALA A 23 -9.40 0.41 -2.69
C ALA A 23 -9.65 1.94 -2.70
N TRP A 24 -8.60 2.71 -2.43
CA TRP A 24 -8.60 4.18 -2.53
C TRP A 24 -7.21 4.71 -2.91
N ARG A 25 -7.16 5.95 -3.41
CA ARG A 25 -5.89 6.64 -3.69
C ARG A 25 -5.19 7.03 -2.41
N LEU A 26 -3.87 6.89 -2.37
CA LEU A 26 -3.04 7.24 -1.22
C LEU A 26 -3.36 8.67 -0.74
N GLY A 27 -3.66 8.85 0.55
CA GLY A 27 -4.06 10.13 1.15
C GLY A 27 -5.57 10.44 1.12
N GLU A 28 -6.39 9.70 0.37
CA GLU A 28 -7.83 9.98 0.22
C GLU A 28 -8.75 9.10 1.10
N GLY A 29 -8.27 7.96 1.59
CA GLY A 29 -9.10 6.98 2.31
C GLY A 29 -9.15 7.14 3.82
N PRO A 30 -9.62 6.12 4.56
CA PRO A 30 -9.54 6.06 6.02
C PRO A 30 -8.09 6.16 6.51
N ARG A 31 -7.91 6.69 7.73
CA ARG A 31 -6.59 6.68 8.36
C ARG A 31 -6.14 5.24 8.58
N LEU A 32 -4.92 4.97 8.13
CA LEU A 32 -4.26 3.69 8.38
C LEU A 32 -3.74 3.65 9.82
N GLY A 33 -3.34 2.46 10.26
CA GLY A 33 -2.84 2.25 11.62
C GLY A 33 -1.45 2.84 11.82
N SER A 34 -0.49 2.01 12.21
CA SER A 34 0.91 2.40 12.35
C SER A 34 1.79 1.78 11.26
N GLY A 35 3.03 2.26 11.15
CA GLY A 35 4.05 1.69 10.27
C GLY A 35 4.30 2.49 8.99
N PRO A 36 5.22 2.01 8.13
CA PRO A 36 5.70 2.73 6.94
C PRO A 36 4.59 3.16 5.98
N LEU A 37 3.61 2.30 5.76
CA LEU A 37 2.51 2.56 4.83
C LEU A 37 1.54 3.61 5.38
N ALA A 38 1.27 3.57 6.69
CA ALA A 38 0.49 4.62 7.36
C ALA A 38 1.21 5.97 7.35
N ALA A 39 2.53 5.97 7.54
CA ALA A 39 3.33 7.18 7.44
C ALA A 39 3.27 7.80 6.02
N LEU A 40 3.38 6.98 4.97
CA LEU A 40 3.22 7.46 3.58
C LEU A 40 1.82 8.03 3.31
N ASP A 41 0.76 7.41 3.84
CA ASP A 41 -0.62 7.94 3.72
C ASP A 41 -0.77 9.29 4.44
N THR A 42 -0.21 9.43 5.65
CA THR A 42 -0.20 10.68 6.41
C THR A 42 0.52 11.80 5.67
N LEU A 43 1.69 11.51 5.07
CA LEU A 43 2.44 12.49 4.29
C LEU A 43 1.66 12.92 3.04
N ALA A 44 1.10 11.98 2.28
CA ALA A 44 0.29 12.27 1.11
C ALA A 44 -0.94 13.13 1.46
N ARG A 45 -1.63 12.79 2.54
CA ARG A 45 -2.78 13.54 3.06
C ARG A 45 -2.42 14.96 3.51
N SER A 46 -1.20 15.14 3.98
CA SER A 46 -0.65 16.45 4.37
C SER A 46 -0.17 17.28 3.17
N GLY A 47 -0.37 16.78 1.95
CA GLY A 47 0.03 17.47 0.72
C GLY A 47 1.53 17.43 0.43
N LEU A 48 2.28 16.55 1.12
CA LEU A 48 3.67 16.32 0.76
C LEU A 48 3.74 15.52 -0.54
N PRO A 49 4.79 15.74 -1.36
CA PRO A 49 4.97 15.05 -2.62
C PRO A 49 5.35 13.58 -2.38
N VAL A 50 4.35 12.72 -2.24
CA VAL A 50 4.52 11.27 -2.23
C VAL A 50 4.17 10.75 -3.63
N LEU A 51 4.82 9.68 -4.08
CA LEU A 51 4.47 9.07 -5.36
C LEU A 51 3.02 8.58 -5.35
N GLU A 52 2.33 8.75 -6.48
CA GLU A 52 0.96 8.29 -6.65
C GLU A 52 0.83 6.78 -6.42
N GLY A 53 -0.23 6.39 -5.73
CA GLY A 53 -0.49 5.00 -5.42
C GLY A 53 -1.94 4.75 -5.00
N VAL A 54 -2.31 3.49 -4.98
CA VAL A 54 -3.62 2.99 -4.56
C VAL A 54 -3.41 1.98 -3.44
N VAL A 55 -4.14 2.17 -2.36
CA VAL A 55 -4.18 1.27 -1.21
C VAL A 55 -5.30 0.26 -1.43
N LEU A 56 -4.96 -1.03 -1.51
CA LEU A 56 -5.89 -2.12 -1.28
C LEU A 56 -6.16 -2.23 0.21
N SER A 57 -7.43 -2.25 0.58
CA SER A 57 -7.87 -2.11 1.95
C SER A 57 -7.73 -3.37 2.79
N ARG A 58 -8.08 -3.26 4.07
CA ARG A 58 -8.23 -4.42 4.96
C ARG A 58 -9.39 -5.29 4.50
N GLU A 59 -10.47 -4.69 4.03
CA GLU A 59 -11.64 -5.35 3.47
C GLU A 59 -11.31 -6.12 2.19
N ALA A 60 -10.39 -5.61 1.36
CA ALA A 60 -9.87 -6.35 0.20
C ALA A 60 -9.13 -7.62 0.62
N HIS A 61 -8.31 -7.54 1.66
CA HIS A 61 -7.66 -8.72 2.23
C HIS A 61 -8.70 -9.68 2.84
N GLU A 62 -9.74 -9.19 3.53
CA GLU A 62 -10.83 -10.05 4.03
C GLU A 62 -11.56 -10.80 2.91
N VAL A 63 -11.82 -10.15 1.79
CA VAL A 63 -12.38 -10.78 0.58
C VAL A 63 -11.46 -11.90 0.11
N TYR A 64 -10.15 -11.63 -0.01
CA TYR A 64 -9.17 -12.66 -0.37
C TYR A 64 -9.17 -13.86 0.59
N LEU A 65 -9.17 -13.63 1.91
CA LEU A 65 -9.19 -14.71 2.91
C LEU A 65 -10.46 -15.57 2.80
N ARG A 66 -11.60 -14.95 2.49
CA ARG A 66 -12.89 -15.62 2.34
C ARG A 66 -12.95 -16.45 1.07
N GLU A 67 -12.59 -15.85 -0.07
CA GLU A 67 -12.67 -16.49 -1.39
C GLU A 67 -11.69 -17.65 -1.53
N THR A 68 -10.50 -17.54 -0.95
CA THR A 68 -9.51 -18.62 -0.96
C THR A 68 -9.82 -19.72 0.06
N GLY A 69 -10.64 -19.44 1.07
CA GLY A 69 -10.87 -20.34 2.20
C GLY A 69 -9.76 -20.30 3.27
N LEU A 70 -8.76 -19.41 3.13
CA LEU A 70 -7.69 -19.24 4.11
C LEU A 70 -8.23 -18.83 5.48
N ALA A 71 -9.32 -18.04 5.53
CA ALA A 71 -9.96 -17.70 6.80
C ALA A 71 -10.40 -18.93 7.60
N LEU A 72 -10.86 -19.99 6.93
CA LEU A 72 -11.26 -21.24 7.58
C LEU A 72 -10.04 -22.04 8.05
N ALA A 73 -9.00 -22.14 7.21
CA ALA A 73 -7.76 -22.84 7.60
C ALA A 73 -7.07 -22.18 8.80
N LEU A 74 -7.05 -20.85 8.87
CA LEU A 74 -6.51 -20.11 10.01
C LEU A 74 -7.22 -20.45 11.32
N ARG A 75 -8.54 -20.67 11.30
CA ARG A 75 -9.31 -21.06 12.50
C ARG A 75 -9.04 -22.50 12.96
N SER A 76 -8.55 -23.35 12.06
CA SER A 76 -8.18 -24.73 12.37
C SER A 76 -6.74 -24.87 12.87
N CYS A 77 -5.96 -23.79 12.88
CA CYS A 77 -4.61 -23.78 13.39
C CYS A 77 -4.57 -23.85 14.92
N ASP A 78 -3.55 -24.52 15.45
CA ASP A 78 -3.30 -24.54 16.89
C ASP A 78 -2.48 -23.29 17.28
N PRO A 79 -3.07 -22.32 18.00
CA PRO A 79 -2.38 -21.09 18.40
C PRO A 79 -1.24 -21.32 19.40
N ALA A 80 -1.24 -22.45 20.12
CA ALA A 80 -0.18 -22.82 21.07
C ALA A 80 0.95 -23.62 20.40
N GLY A 81 0.74 -24.06 19.16
CA GLY A 81 1.70 -24.84 18.39
C GLY A 81 2.83 -24.02 17.77
N GLU A 82 3.65 -24.69 16.95
CA GLU A 82 4.79 -24.08 16.27
C GLU A 82 4.32 -23.09 15.16
N LEU A 83 4.15 -21.81 15.52
CA LEU A 83 3.63 -20.77 14.64
C LEU A 83 4.40 -20.64 13.31
N GLN A 84 5.72 -20.78 13.32
CA GLN A 84 6.56 -20.72 12.12
C GLN A 84 6.24 -21.86 11.16
N GLY A 85 6.18 -23.09 11.66
CA GLY A 85 5.83 -24.28 10.89
C GLY A 85 4.45 -24.15 10.25
N GLN A 86 3.45 -23.72 11.02
CA GLN A 86 2.08 -23.53 10.54
C GLN A 86 1.97 -22.42 9.49
N ALA A 87 2.58 -21.25 9.74
CA ALA A 87 2.60 -20.15 8.76
C ALA A 87 3.24 -20.58 7.43
N ARG A 88 4.31 -21.37 7.48
CA ARG A 88 4.95 -21.93 6.27
C ARG A 88 4.02 -22.87 5.52
N LEU A 89 3.32 -23.76 6.22
CA LEU A 89 2.38 -24.70 5.61
C LEU A 89 1.20 -23.99 4.95
N LEU A 90 0.61 -22.99 5.62
CA LEU A 90 -0.44 -22.16 5.03
C LEU A 90 0.08 -21.43 3.79
N ARG A 91 1.24 -20.80 3.87
CA ARG A 91 1.85 -20.12 2.71
C ARG A 91 2.00 -21.07 1.53
N GLN A 92 2.49 -22.29 1.74
CA GLN A 92 2.65 -23.29 0.68
C GLN A 92 1.30 -23.73 0.08
N ALA A 93 0.30 -23.97 0.94
CA ALA A 93 -1.03 -24.40 0.50
C ALA A 93 -1.78 -23.32 -0.28
N TYR A 94 -1.59 -22.05 0.07
CA TYR A 94 -2.35 -20.92 -0.49
C TYR A 94 -1.57 -20.06 -1.50
N ALA A 95 -0.25 -20.26 -1.65
CA ALA A 95 0.53 -19.64 -2.71
C ALA A 95 -0.05 -19.80 -4.13
N PRO A 96 -0.61 -20.96 -4.54
CA PRO A 96 -1.20 -21.09 -5.87
C PRO A 96 -2.60 -20.46 -6.00
N ALA A 97 -3.22 -20.01 -4.89
CA ALA A 97 -4.59 -19.51 -4.93
C ALA A 97 -4.67 -18.19 -5.72
N PRO A 98 -5.72 -17.99 -6.55
CA PRO A 98 -5.93 -16.72 -7.24
C PRO A 98 -6.40 -15.64 -6.25
N VAL A 99 -6.11 -14.37 -6.54
CA VAL A 99 -6.53 -13.23 -5.68
C VAL A 99 -8.03 -12.90 -5.74
N GLY A 100 -8.82 -13.65 -6.51
CA GLY A 100 -10.23 -13.35 -6.74
C GLY A 100 -10.47 -12.38 -7.90
N ARG A 101 -11.66 -12.45 -8.51
CA ARG A 101 -12.01 -11.63 -9.69
C ARG A 101 -12.07 -10.15 -9.35
N VAL A 102 -12.68 -9.78 -8.22
CA VAL A 102 -12.86 -8.39 -7.82
C VAL A 102 -11.52 -7.70 -7.58
N ILE A 103 -10.61 -8.36 -6.86
CA ILE A 103 -9.26 -7.84 -6.61
C ILE A 103 -8.45 -7.78 -7.91
N HIS A 104 -8.58 -8.77 -8.79
CA HIS A 104 -7.93 -8.74 -10.09
C HIS A 104 -8.35 -7.53 -10.92
N GLU A 105 -9.65 -7.24 -11.02
CA GLU A 105 -10.16 -6.07 -11.72
C GLU A 105 -9.64 -4.76 -11.09
N LEU A 106 -9.57 -4.67 -9.76
CA LEU A 106 -9.02 -3.51 -9.05
C LEU A 106 -7.53 -3.30 -9.36
N ILE A 107 -6.74 -4.37 -9.40
CA ILE A 107 -5.32 -4.30 -9.77
C ILE A 107 -5.19 -3.80 -11.21
N THR A 108 -5.95 -4.35 -12.15
CA THR A 108 -5.90 -3.93 -13.56
C THR A 108 -6.27 -2.44 -13.72
N GLU A 109 -7.37 -2.00 -13.11
CA GLU A 109 -7.79 -0.59 -13.13
C GLU A 109 -6.74 0.34 -12.50
N THR A 110 -6.15 -0.09 -11.39
CA THR A 110 -5.08 0.66 -10.72
C THR A 110 -3.89 0.85 -11.64
N LEU A 111 -3.44 -0.23 -12.30
CA LEU A 111 -2.27 -0.16 -13.18
C LEU A 111 -2.51 0.71 -14.41
N ILE A 112 -3.73 0.69 -14.96
CA ILE A 112 -4.14 1.62 -16.02
C ILE A 112 -4.12 3.06 -15.49
N GLY A 113 -4.72 3.30 -14.32
CA GLY A 113 -4.87 4.63 -13.75
C GLY A 113 -3.59 5.28 -13.22
N LEU A 114 -2.56 4.48 -12.89
CA LEU A 114 -1.25 4.99 -12.46
C LEU A 114 -0.37 5.44 -13.64
N GLU A 115 -0.70 5.05 -14.88
CA GLU A 115 0.07 5.35 -16.09
C GLU A 115 1.59 5.13 -15.92
N ALA A 116 1.96 4.12 -15.13
CA ALA A 116 3.32 3.88 -14.68
C ALA A 116 4.01 2.80 -15.52
N PHE A 117 5.30 2.99 -15.81
CA PHE A 117 6.10 1.95 -16.48
C PHE A 117 6.38 0.75 -15.56
N SER A 118 6.64 1.02 -14.29
CA SER A 118 6.78 0.01 -13.24
C SER A 118 6.08 0.47 -11.97
N VAL A 119 5.63 -0.52 -11.21
CA VAL A 119 4.91 -0.34 -9.95
C VAL A 119 5.64 -1.14 -8.87
N ARG A 120 5.60 -0.61 -7.65
CA ARG A 120 5.97 -1.35 -6.45
C ARG A 120 4.75 -1.70 -5.64
N VAL A 121 4.83 -2.83 -4.95
CA VAL A 121 3.86 -3.26 -3.96
C VAL A 121 4.51 -3.18 -2.58
N LEU A 122 3.84 -2.51 -1.64
CA LEU A 122 4.31 -2.28 -0.28
C LEU A 122 3.30 -2.85 0.71
N SER A 123 3.79 -3.52 1.74
CA SER A 123 3.03 -3.90 2.92
C SER A 123 3.79 -3.56 4.19
N GLU A 124 3.18 -3.77 5.35
CA GLU A 124 3.88 -3.59 6.64
C GLU A 124 5.11 -4.50 6.78
N ASP A 125 5.12 -5.66 6.10
CA ASP A 125 6.14 -6.68 6.29
C ASP A 125 7.12 -6.82 5.11
N GLY A 126 6.93 -6.08 4.02
CA GLY A 126 7.76 -6.26 2.83
C GLY A 126 7.49 -5.29 1.69
N ALA A 127 8.38 -5.33 0.71
CA ALA A 127 8.31 -4.53 -0.51
C ALA A 127 8.72 -5.37 -1.73
N TRP A 128 8.00 -5.19 -2.84
CA TRP A 128 8.26 -5.80 -4.14
C TRP A 128 8.32 -4.68 -5.17
N GLN A 129 9.31 -4.70 -6.05
CA GLN A 129 9.67 -3.57 -6.92
C GLN A 129 9.95 -4.03 -8.35
N ASP A 130 10.02 -3.09 -9.28
CA ASP A 130 10.18 -3.26 -10.72
C ASP A 130 9.12 -4.19 -11.35
N LEU A 131 7.88 -4.10 -10.86
CA LEU A 131 6.76 -4.91 -11.37
C LEU A 131 6.17 -4.21 -12.59
N ARG A 132 6.18 -4.88 -13.74
CA ARG A 132 5.82 -4.29 -15.05
C ARG A 132 4.59 -4.93 -15.67
N ALA A 133 4.19 -6.11 -15.18
CA ALA A 133 3.05 -6.83 -15.71
C ALA A 133 1.97 -7.08 -14.64
N ILE A 134 0.70 -7.12 -15.07
CA ILE A 134 -0.45 -7.43 -14.21
C ILE A 134 -0.25 -8.72 -13.40
N PRO A 135 0.24 -9.85 -13.97
CA PRO A 135 0.50 -11.05 -13.20
C PRO A 135 1.54 -10.87 -12.10
N GLU A 136 2.60 -10.09 -12.33
CA GLU A 136 3.64 -9.82 -11.35
C GLU A 136 3.10 -9.02 -10.17
N VAL A 137 2.31 -7.97 -10.45
CA VAL A 137 1.67 -7.14 -9.42
C VAL A 137 0.67 -7.97 -8.60
N ARG A 138 -0.13 -8.81 -9.28
CA ARG A 138 -1.05 -9.73 -8.61
C ARG A 138 -0.32 -10.69 -7.68
N ASP A 139 0.77 -11.29 -8.16
CA ASP A 139 1.55 -12.23 -7.37
C ASP A 139 2.20 -11.50 -6.18
N ALA A 140 2.72 -10.28 -6.37
CA ALA A 140 3.26 -9.46 -5.29
C ALA A 140 2.21 -9.08 -4.22
N VAL A 141 0.98 -8.72 -4.62
CA VAL A 141 -0.13 -8.46 -3.67
C VAL A 141 -0.45 -9.71 -2.85
N ARG A 142 -0.51 -10.88 -3.50
CA ARG A 142 -0.71 -12.16 -2.80
C ARG A 142 0.44 -12.45 -1.84
N GLU A 143 1.68 -12.25 -2.28
CA GLU A 143 2.88 -12.43 -1.46
C GLU A 143 2.90 -11.51 -0.24
N ALA A 144 2.40 -10.28 -0.38
CA ALA A 144 2.22 -9.33 0.70
C ALA A 144 1.19 -9.79 1.75
N TRP A 145 0.10 -10.44 1.33
CA TRP A 145 -0.90 -11.02 2.24
C TRP A 145 -0.50 -12.38 2.82
N LEU A 146 0.33 -13.14 2.11
CA LEU A 146 0.87 -14.42 2.57
C LEU A 146 2.27 -14.29 3.19
N HIS A 147 2.67 -13.08 3.59
CA HIS A 147 3.97 -12.87 4.19
C HIS A 147 4.09 -13.67 5.51
N PRO A 148 5.21 -14.38 5.77
CA PRO A 148 5.34 -15.26 6.94
C PRO A 148 5.07 -14.55 8.29
N ALA A 149 5.49 -13.28 8.42
CA ALA A 149 5.24 -12.50 9.63
C ALA A 149 3.73 -12.23 9.84
N GLY A 150 3.03 -11.82 8.78
CA GLY A 150 1.59 -11.62 8.78
C GLY A 150 0.81 -12.91 9.09
N LEU A 151 1.16 -14.02 8.46
CA LEU A 151 0.53 -15.32 8.71
C LEU A 151 0.70 -15.77 10.17
N LYS A 152 1.89 -15.57 10.77
CA LYS A 152 2.08 -15.84 12.21
C LYS A 152 1.17 -14.99 13.08
N ARG A 153 0.99 -13.70 12.75
CA ARG A 153 0.05 -12.82 13.47
C ARG A 153 -1.37 -13.35 13.34
N GLN A 154 -1.77 -13.81 12.16
CA GLN A 154 -3.09 -14.39 11.92
C GLN A 154 -3.32 -15.68 12.69
N VAL A 155 -2.37 -16.62 12.66
CA VAL A 155 -2.47 -17.88 13.43
C VAL A 155 -2.59 -17.60 14.93
N ARG A 156 -1.77 -16.69 15.47
CA ARG A 156 -1.84 -16.32 16.89
C ARG A 156 -3.19 -15.70 17.26
N ALA A 157 -3.75 -14.86 16.39
CA ALA A 157 -4.99 -14.15 16.65
C ALA A 157 -6.25 -14.98 16.36
N ALA A 158 -6.17 -16.02 15.52
CA ALA A 158 -7.32 -16.82 15.11
C ALA A 158 -8.07 -17.49 16.27
N ALA A 159 -7.40 -17.70 17.41
CA ALA A 159 -8.00 -18.23 18.63
C ALA A 159 -8.90 -17.21 19.37
N ALA A 160 -8.64 -15.92 19.19
CA ALA A 160 -9.32 -14.84 19.89
C ALA A 160 -10.46 -14.22 19.06
N GLY A 161 -10.56 -14.54 17.76
CA GLY A 161 -11.58 -13.98 16.89
C GLY A 161 -11.20 -14.02 15.40
N PRO A 162 -11.80 -13.13 14.58
CA PRO A 162 -11.47 -13.01 13.17
C PRO A 162 -9.97 -12.74 12.97
N PRO A 163 -9.33 -13.36 11.96
CA PRO A 163 -7.91 -13.14 11.71
C PRO A 163 -7.67 -11.68 11.29
N PRO A 164 -6.62 -11.02 11.82
CA PRO A 164 -6.28 -9.66 11.46
C PRO A 164 -5.95 -9.57 9.96
N THR A 165 -6.42 -8.49 9.35
CA THR A 165 -6.14 -8.12 7.95
C THR A 165 -5.32 -6.84 7.91
N TRP A 166 -4.64 -6.59 6.80
CA TRP A 166 -3.78 -5.42 6.61
C TRP A 166 -3.86 -4.92 5.16
N PRO A 167 -3.67 -3.61 4.95
CA PRO A 167 -3.67 -3.01 3.63
C PRO A 167 -2.38 -3.32 2.86
N VAL A 168 -2.44 -3.12 1.54
CA VAL A 168 -1.31 -3.22 0.62
C VAL A 168 -1.34 -2.02 -0.32
N LEU A 169 -0.21 -1.33 -0.49
CA LEU A 169 -0.09 -0.17 -1.35
C LEU A 169 0.56 -0.57 -2.68
N MET A 170 -0.15 -0.35 -3.78
CA MET A 170 0.41 -0.35 -5.14
C MET A 170 0.79 1.07 -5.50
N GLN A 171 2.06 1.34 -5.79
CA GLN A 171 2.55 2.69 -6.02
C GLN A 171 3.40 2.75 -7.28
N ARG A 172 3.24 3.82 -8.05
CA ARG A 172 4.16 4.11 -9.15
C ARG A 172 5.59 4.13 -8.63
N GLU A 173 6.52 3.57 -9.39
CA GLU A 173 7.94 3.76 -9.12
C GLU A 173 8.47 5.01 -9.81
N ALA A 174 9.25 5.79 -9.08
CA ALA A 174 10.05 6.86 -9.67
C ALA A 174 11.37 6.31 -10.20
N ARG A 175 11.92 7.01 -11.20
CA ARG A 175 13.31 6.84 -11.65
C ARG A 175 14.07 8.12 -11.34
N PRO A 176 14.30 8.40 -10.04
CA PRO A 176 14.94 9.64 -9.64
C PRO A 176 16.40 9.66 -10.09
N ASP A 177 16.86 10.84 -10.50
CA ASP A 177 18.26 11.12 -10.82
C ASP A 177 19.14 11.04 -9.56
N HIS A 178 18.55 11.35 -8.41
CA HIS A 178 19.20 11.29 -7.10
C HIS A 178 18.29 10.65 -6.06
N VAL A 179 18.87 9.80 -5.21
CA VAL A 179 18.19 9.21 -4.05
C VAL A 179 19.01 9.42 -2.81
N GLY A 180 18.33 9.53 -1.67
CA GLY A 180 19.01 9.63 -0.39
C GLY A 180 18.09 9.34 0.77
N TRP A 181 18.69 9.49 1.94
CA TRP A 181 18.02 9.36 3.22
C TRP A 181 18.22 10.63 4.03
N THR A 182 17.23 10.98 4.84
CA THR A 182 17.32 12.11 5.77
C THR A 182 16.43 11.85 6.99
N LEU A 183 16.65 12.59 8.07
CA LEU A 183 15.81 12.54 9.27
C LEU A 183 14.78 13.67 9.20
N ALA A 184 13.52 13.31 9.35
CA ALA A 184 12.41 14.23 9.56
C ALA A 184 12.36 14.67 11.02
N GLY A 185 12.02 15.94 11.27
CA GLY A 185 11.80 16.44 12.64
C GLY A 185 13.06 16.67 13.49
N GLY A 186 14.26 16.61 12.90
CA GLY A 186 15.50 17.04 13.56
C GLY A 186 15.70 18.56 13.49
N GLU A 187 16.55 19.11 14.37
CA GLU A 187 17.08 20.47 14.19
C GLU A 187 17.66 20.59 12.79
N ARG A 188 17.40 21.72 12.09
CA ARG A 188 17.86 21.96 10.71
C ARG A 188 19.31 21.49 10.59
N PRO A 189 19.59 20.39 9.86
CA PRO A 189 20.94 19.89 9.77
C PRO A 189 21.76 20.99 9.09
N GLY A 190 22.70 21.58 9.82
CA GLY A 190 23.55 22.65 9.30
C GLY A 190 24.20 22.19 7.99
N ALA A 191 23.75 22.77 6.88
CA ALA A 191 24.32 22.62 5.55
C ALA A 191 24.72 21.19 5.15
N LEU A 192 23.85 20.19 5.31
CA LEU A 192 24.06 18.88 4.70
C LEU A 192 23.38 18.86 3.33
N TYR A 193 24.15 19.35 2.36
CA TYR A 193 23.94 19.27 0.91
C TYR A 193 22.89 20.23 0.32
N ASP A 194 23.38 21.35 -0.21
CA ASP A 194 22.63 22.26 -1.09
C ASP A 194 22.50 21.59 -2.49
N VAL A 195 21.84 20.42 -2.56
CA VAL A 195 21.47 19.81 -3.85
C VAL A 195 20.30 20.63 -4.40
N ARG A 196 20.61 21.70 -5.11
CA ARG A 196 19.57 22.46 -5.82
C ARG A 196 19.29 21.81 -7.18
N PRO A 197 18.01 21.71 -7.59
CA PRO A 197 17.71 21.33 -8.96
C PRO A 197 18.38 22.32 -9.92
N ALA A 198 19.13 21.82 -10.90
CA ALA A 198 19.98 22.61 -11.78
C ALA A 198 19.23 23.56 -12.74
N ARG A 199 17.90 23.64 -12.69
CA ARG A 199 17.09 24.47 -13.58
C ARG A 199 16.52 25.67 -12.83
N ASP A 200 17.09 26.83 -13.16
CA ASP A 200 16.75 28.18 -12.68
C ASP A 200 15.32 28.63 -13.05
N ASP A 201 14.64 27.89 -13.93
CA ASP A 201 13.27 28.20 -14.41
C ASP A 201 12.16 27.46 -13.64
N SER A 202 12.50 26.68 -12.60
CA SER A 202 11.46 26.10 -11.75
C SER A 202 10.95 27.19 -10.79
N PRO A 203 9.63 27.40 -10.64
CA PRO A 203 9.12 28.29 -9.57
C PRO A 203 9.75 27.84 -8.25
N PRO A 204 10.04 28.76 -7.30
CA PRO A 204 10.77 28.45 -6.07
C PRO A 204 10.17 27.22 -5.40
N GLY A 205 10.78 26.07 -5.66
CA GLY A 205 10.26 24.78 -5.29
C GLY A 205 10.71 24.49 -3.87
N ARG A 206 9.83 23.85 -3.09
CA ARG A 206 10.17 23.33 -1.76
C ARG A 206 11.50 22.59 -1.84
N GLY A 207 12.48 23.05 -1.07
CA GLY A 207 13.77 22.38 -0.98
C GLY A 207 13.64 21.05 -0.23
N LEU A 208 14.69 20.24 -0.24
CA LEU A 208 14.74 19.03 0.59
C LEU A 208 14.57 19.38 2.08
N GLU A 209 15.10 20.52 2.54
CA GLU A 209 14.93 21.01 3.91
C GLU A 209 13.47 21.30 4.28
N ASP A 210 12.70 21.94 3.39
CA ASP A 210 11.28 22.19 3.62
C ASP A 210 10.52 20.86 3.70
N LEU A 211 10.86 19.92 2.79
CA LEU A 211 10.29 18.58 2.77
C LEU A 211 10.51 17.85 4.10
N THR A 212 11.72 17.90 4.69
CA THR A 212 12.01 17.20 5.94
C THR A 212 11.32 17.81 7.14
N VAL A 213 11.25 19.15 7.20
CA VAL A 213 10.57 19.87 8.28
C VAL A 213 9.06 19.61 8.23
N GLU A 214 8.45 19.75 7.06
CA GLU A 214 7.01 19.48 6.88
C GLU A 214 6.67 18.01 7.16
N ALA A 215 7.52 17.08 6.73
CA ALA A 215 7.31 15.66 6.98
C ALA A 215 7.39 15.34 8.48
N GLY A 216 8.34 15.94 9.20
CA GLY A 216 8.47 15.77 10.65
C GLY A 216 7.25 16.30 11.40
N ALA A 217 6.74 17.46 10.99
CA ALA A 217 5.51 18.02 11.54
C ALA A 217 4.29 17.13 11.26
N ALA A 218 4.17 16.58 10.05
CA ALA A 218 3.06 15.72 9.65
C ALA A 218 3.09 14.35 10.35
N LEU A 219 4.28 13.80 10.64
CA LEU A 219 4.44 12.50 11.28
C LEU A 219 4.42 12.54 12.81
N GLU A 220 4.36 13.73 13.41
CA GLU A 220 4.32 13.95 14.87
C GLU A 220 5.51 13.28 15.62
N GLY A 221 6.67 13.14 14.96
CA GLY A 221 7.84 12.50 15.54
C GLY A 221 9.01 12.33 14.57
N PRO A 222 10.18 11.89 15.07
CA PRO A 222 11.34 11.62 14.23
C PRO A 222 11.07 10.41 13.33
N ALA A 223 11.41 10.55 12.06
CA ALA A 223 11.29 9.48 11.08
C ALA A 223 12.42 9.58 10.06
N ARG A 224 12.87 8.45 9.54
CA ARG A 224 13.87 8.45 8.47
C ARG A 224 13.15 8.40 7.12
N LEU A 225 13.33 9.43 6.31
CA LEU A 225 12.71 9.56 5.00
C LEU A 225 13.67 9.11 3.92
N ARG A 226 13.21 8.22 3.04
CA ARG A 226 13.84 8.00 1.74
C ARG A 226 13.27 9.01 0.77
N TRP A 227 14.12 9.76 0.10
CA TRP A 227 13.70 10.75 -0.89
C TRP A 227 14.28 10.46 -2.27
N GLY A 228 13.67 11.02 -3.30
CA GLY A 228 14.14 11.01 -4.67
C GLY A 228 13.91 12.36 -5.36
N LEU A 229 14.84 12.76 -6.23
CA LEU A 229 14.69 13.90 -7.12
C LEU A 229 14.46 13.40 -8.55
N GLU A 230 13.26 13.61 -9.09
CA GLU A 230 12.89 13.19 -10.46
C GLU A 230 12.37 14.41 -11.24
N GLY A 231 13.02 14.76 -12.34
CA GLY A 231 12.59 15.87 -13.19
C GLY A 231 12.55 17.23 -12.46
N GLY A 232 13.45 17.43 -11.50
CA GLY A 232 13.51 18.64 -10.68
C GLY A 232 12.51 18.71 -9.52
N LYS A 233 11.75 17.63 -9.28
CA LYS A 233 10.78 17.54 -8.17
C LYS A 233 11.22 16.54 -7.11
N TRP A 234 11.12 16.94 -5.85
CA TRP A 234 11.37 16.07 -4.70
C TRP A 234 10.16 15.18 -4.42
N TYR A 235 10.42 13.92 -4.12
CA TYR A 235 9.41 12.96 -3.70
C TYR A 235 9.86 12.20 -2.45
N VAL A 236 8.91 11.91 -1.56
CA VAL A 236 9.10 10.92 -0.50
C VAL A 236 8.86 9.54 -1.10
N LEU A 237 9.91 8.72 -1.09
CA LEU A 237 9.94 7.35 -1.61
C LEU A 237 9.74 6.31 -0.52
N GLY A 238 9.79 6.66 0.76
CA GLY A 238 9.67 5.69 1.84
C GLY A 238 9.88 6.32 3.20
N VAL A 239 9.38 5.66 4.23
CA VAL A 239 9.53 6.08 5.62
C VAL A 239 9.95 4.89 6.46
N GLU A 240 10.98 5.05 7.25
CA GLU A 240 11.41 4.11 8.28
C GLU A 240 11.26 4.79 9.66
N PRO A 241 10.99 4.01 10.73
CA PRO A 241 11.09 4.52 12.10
C PRO A 241 12.47 5.14 12.34
N GLY A 242 12.49 6.32 12.96
CA GLY A 242 13.72 7.05 13.34
C GLY A 242 14.32 6.59 14.66
#